data_AF-A0A842T9Y4-F1
#
_entry.id   AF-A0A842T9Y4-F1
#
_cell.length_a   1.000
_cell.length_b   1.000
_cell.length_c   1.000
_cell.angle_alpha   90.00
_cell.angle_beta   90.00
_cell.angle_gamma   90.00
#
_symmetry.space_group_name_H-M   'P 1'
#
loop_
_entity.id
_entity.type
_entity.pdbx_description
1 polymer ?
#
loop_
_entity_poly.entity_id
_entity_poly.type
_entity_poly.pdbx_seq_one_letter_code
_entity_poly.pdbx_strand_id
1 'polypeptide(L)'
;MEGKQLTSEELANKAIEFLELAGKLEDEEKIEEALESYEKALAFLIESGYLPHRIDDIRSHIDQLTQKVDKTEISKRELKKVETNKLQDEAFLLLDQAKKAELDGDFQKAIKRYDSAISMLRES
;
A
#
# COMPACT_ATOMS: atom_id res chain seq x y z
N MET A 1 -10.89 29.18 -33.41
CA MET A 1 -10.55 28.79 -32.03
C MET A 1 -9.24 28.05 -32.10
N GLU A 2 -8.12 28.76 -31.98
CA GLU A 2 -6.81 28.13 -31.94
C GLU A 2 -6.71 27.39 -30.61
N GLY A 3 -6.81 26.07 -30.64
CA GLY A 3 -6.41 25.23 -29.51
C GLY A 3 -4.92 25.42 -29.35
N LYS A 4 -4.52 26.37 -28.49
CA LYS A 4 -3.11 26.54 -28.11
C LYS A 4 -2.66 25.23 -27.49
N GLN A 5 -1.97 24.39 -28.27
CA GLN A 5 -1.08 23.38 -27.73
C GLN A 5 -0.07 24.15 -26.89
N LEU A 6 -0.05 23.87 -25.58
CA LEU A 6 0.98 24.38 -24.69
C LEU A 6 2.32 24.00 -25.28
N THR A 7 3.22 24.98 -25.37
CA THR A 7 4.58 24.74 -25.83
C THR A 7 5.30 23.82 -24.84
N SER A 8 6.31 23.07 -25.31
CA SER A 8 7.13 22.22 -24.44
C SER A 8 7.71 22.99 -23.24
N GLU A 9 8.00 24.28 -23.43
CA GLU A 9 8.48 25.18 -22.38
C GLU A 9 7.40 25.52 -21.33
N GLU A 10 6.16 25.78 -21.77
CA GLU A 10 5.03 25.98 -20.84
C GLU A 10 4.68 24.71 -20.05
N LEU A 11 4.80 23.54 -20.67
CA LEU A 11 4.62 22.25 -19.99
C LEU A 11 5.75 22.02 -18.96
N ALA A 12 7.00 22.33 -19.30
CA ALA A 12 8.11 22.23 -18.36
C ALA A 12 7.96 23.18 -17.16
N ASN A 13 7.49 24.42 -17.40
CA ASN A 13 7.21 25.36 -16.32
C ASN A 13 6.10 24.86 -15.39
N LYS A 14 5.00 24.33 -15.94
CA LYS A 14 3.95 23.71 -15.14
C LYS A 14 4.47 22.56 -14.30
N ALA A 15 5.35 21.72 -14.85
CA ALA A 15 5.95 20.65 -14.08
C ALA A 15 6.75 21.17 -12.87
N ILE A 16 7.52 22.25 -13.06
CA ILE A 16 8.27 22.88 -11.97
C ILE A 16 7.32 23.41 -10.89
N GLU A 17 6.23 24.08 -11.27
CA GLU A 17 5.24 24.56 -10.30
C GLU A 17 4.63 23.41 -9.47
N PHE A 18 4.32 22.28 -10.12
CA PHE A 18 3.83 21.09 -9.42
C PHE A 18 4.88 20.46 -8.50
N LEU A 19 6.16 20.51 -8.85
CA LEU A 19 7.25 20.03 -7.98
C LEU A 19 7.41 20.91 -6.74
N GLU A 20 7.37 22.24 -6.90
CA GLU A 20 7.44 23.18 -5.78
C GLU A 20 6.24 23.01 -4.85
N LEU A 21 5.04 22.84 -5.42
CA LEU A 21 3.83 22.55 -4.66
C LEU A 21 3.95 21.22 -3.92
N ALA A 22 4.46 20.17 -4.58
CA ALA A 22 4.62 18.85 -3.98
C ALA A 22 5.59 18.87 -2.79
N GLY A 23 6.72 19.58 -2.92
CA GLY A 23 7.68 19.76 -1.82
C GLY A 23 7.06 20.50 -0.63
N LYS A 24 6.27 21.55 -0.88
CA LYS A 24 5.55 22.25 0.18
C LYS A 24 4.51 21.36 0.87
N LEU A 25 3.76 20.56 0.12
CA LEU A 25 2.80 19.61 0.68
C LEU A 25 3.49 18.51 1.49
N GLU A 26 4.68 18.08 1.08
CA GLU A 26 5.52 17.15 1.84
C GLU A 26 5.97 17.77 3.18
N ASP A 27 6.41 19.04 3.18
CA ASP A 27 6.76 19.80 4.39
C ASP A 27 5.54 19.99 5.32
N GLU A 28 4.33 20.08 4.76
CA GLU A 28 3.06 20.15 5.50
C GLU A 28 2.55 18.76 5.95
N GLU A 29 3.34 17.69 5.80
CA GLU A 29 2.99 16.28 6.08
C GLU A 29 1.77 15.76 5.28
N LYS A 30 1.35 16.46 4.23
CA LYS A 30 0.24 16.09 3.33
C LYS A 30 0.74 15.18 2.23
N ILE A 31 1.23 14.01 2.61
CA ILE A 31 1.96 13.10 1.71
C ILE A 31 1.08 12.63 0.53
N GLU A 32 -0.22 12.42 0.73
CA GLU A 32 -1.14 12.04 -0.36
C GLU A 32 -1.30 13.14 -1.42
N GLU A 33 -1.46 14.39 -0.99
CA GLU A 33 -1.56 15.55 -1.89
C GLU A 33 -0.21 15.85 -2.58
N ALA A 34 0.90 15.63 -1.86
CA ALA A 34 2.25 15.75 -2.39
C ALA A 34 2.49 14.73 -3.51
N LEU A 35 2.09 13.47 -3.30
CA LEU A 35 2.18 12.40 -4.30
C LEU A 35 1.40 12.75 -5.57
N GLU A 36 0.15 13.20 -5.44
CA GLU A 36 -0.65 13.63 -6.60
C GLU A 36 0.02 14.77 -7.38
N SER A 37 0.66 15.70 -6.66
CA SER A 37 1.39 16.82 -7.27
C SER A 37 2.67 16.36 -7.97
N TYR A 38 3.44 15.43 -7.39
CA TYR A 38 4.60 14.82 -8.03
C TYR A 38 4.22 14.02 -9.29
N GLU A 39 3.10 13.30 -9.27
CA GLU A 39 2.59 12.58 -10.45
C GLU A 39 2.19 13.53 -11.58
N LYS A 40 1.51 14.65 -11.25
CA LYS A 40 1.17 15.70 -12.22
C LYS A 40 2.42 16.33 -12.82
N ALA A 41 3.43 16.65 -11.99
CA ALA A 41 4.71 17.15 -12.47
C ALA A 41 5.38 16.18 -13.45
N LEU A 42 5.35 14.88 -13.15
CA LEU A 42 5.91 13.84 -14.00
C LEU A 42 5.20 13.78 -15.36
N ALA A 43 3.86 13.86 -15.37
CA ALA A 43 3.08 13.86 -16.60
C ALA A 43 3.46 15.05 -17.50
N PHE A 44 3.60 16.25 -16.94
CA PHE A 44 4.01 17.44 -17.68
C PHE A 44 5.47 17.37 -18.17
N LEU A 45 6.38 16.74 -17.43
CA LEU A 45 7.77 16.50 -17.88
C LEU A 45 7.84 15.51 -19.05
N ILE A 46 7.05 14.44 -18.99
CA ILE A 46 6.96 13.46 -20.08
C ILE A 46 6.38 14.13 -21.33
N GLU A 47 5.30 14.90 -21.18
CA GLU A 47 4.62 15.57 -22.29
C GLU A 47 5.44 16.71 -22.90
N SER A 48 6.23 17.42 -22.09
CA SER A 48 7.19 18.42 -22.59
C SER A 48 8.39 17.81 -23.32
N GLY A 49 8.65 16.51 -23.16
CA GLY A 49 9.82 15.82 -23.72
C GLY A 49 11.13 16.21 -23.03
N TYR A 50 11.07 16.79 -21.84
CA TYR A 50 12.21 17.35 -21.13
C TYR A 50 12.82 16.33 -20.15
N LEU A 51 14.15 16.13 -20.26
CA LEU A 51 15.06 15.54 -19.25
C LEU A 51 14.62 14.19 -18.63
N PRO A 52 14.92 13.06 -19.28
CA PRO A 52 14.65 11.69 -18.77
C PRO A 52 15.21 11.43 -17.36
N HIS A 53 16.37 12.00 -17.04
CA HIS A 53 17.00 11.82 -15.72
C HIS A 53 16.18 12.46 -14.58
N ARG A 54 15.52 13.60 -14.83
CA ARG A 54 14.66 14.22 -13.81
C ARG A 54 13.40 13.41 -13.57
N ILE A 55 12.89 12.73 -14.61
CA ILE A 55 11.75 11.82 -14.50
C ILE A 55 12.11 10.64 -13.60
N ASP A 56 13.32 10.08 -13.72
CA ASP A 56 13.78 8.99 -12.87
C ASP A 56 13.96 9.43 -11.41
N ASP A 57 14.53 10.62 -11.17
CA ASP A 57 14.67 11.18 -9.82
C ASP A 57 13.30 11.39 -9.13
N ILE A 58 12.34 11.97 -9.87
CA ILE A 58 10.97 12.21 -9.35
C ILE A 58 10.25 10.88 -9.10
N ARG A 59 10.38 9.90 -9.98
CA ARG A 59 9.82 8.55 -9.77
C ARG A 59 10.40 7.89 -8.54
N SER A 60 11.71 7.96 -8.35
CA SER A 60 12.35 7.40 -7.16
C SER A 60 11.84 8.09 -5.89
N HIS A 61 11.57 9.40 -5.93
CA HIS A 61 11.01 10.13 -4.80
C HIS A 61 9.55 9.75 -4.52
N ILE A 62 8.72 9.63 -5.57
CA ILE A 62 7.34 9.11 -5.49
C ILE A 62 7.33 7.72 -4.86
N ASP A 63 8.22 6.81 -5.27
CA ASP A 63 8.30 5.46 -4.71
C ASP A 63 8.69 5.49 -3.22
N GLN A 64 9.58 6.39 -2.82
CA GLN A 64 9.95 6.56 -1.41
C GLN A 64 8.80 7.12 -0.57
N LEU A 65 8.07 8.11 -1.09
CA LEU A 65 6.91 8.69 -0.44
C LEU A 65 5.76 7.69 -0.34
N THR A 66 5.48 6.96 -1.42
CA THR A 66 4.50 5.87 -1.45
C THR A 66 4.86 4.80 -0.42
N GLN A 67 6.13 4.38 -0.35
CA GLN A 67 6.57 3.45 0.69
C GLN A 67 6.43 3.99 2.12
N LYS A 68 6.56 5.31 2.34
CA LYS A 68 6.28 5.91 3.65
C LYS A 68 4.78 5.83 3.96
N VAL A 69 3.90 6.19 3.02
CA VAL A 69 2.44 6.07 3.18
C VAL A 69 2.05 4.62 3.41
N ASP A 70 2.54 3.69 2.59
CA ASP A 70 2.30 2.25 2.72
C ASP A 70 2.88 1.70 4.02
N LYS A 71 4.07 2.10 4.47
CA LYS A 71 4.55 1.68 5.80
C LYS A 71 3.66 2.18 6.93
N THR A 72 3.02 3.33 6.76
CA THR A 72 2.11 3.91 7.76
C THR A 72 0.74 3.22 7.74
N GLU A 73 0.21 2.89 6.56
CA GLU A 73 -1.01 2.09 6.34
C GLU A 73 -0.79 0.62 6.73
N ILE A 74 0.33 0.01 6.37
CA ILE A 74 0.73 -1.36 6.73
C ILE A 74 0.97 -1.43 8.23
N SER A 75 1.58 -0.45 8.89
CA SER A 75 1.70 -0.47 10.36
C SER A 75 0.34 -0.40 11.06
N LYS A 76 -0.64 0.34 10.51
CA LYS A 76 -2.03 0.36 11.02
C LYS A 76 -2.81 -0.91 10.68
N ARG A 77 -2.61 -1.48 9.50
CA ARG A 77 -3.25 -2.74 9.06
C ARG A 77 -2.63 -3.95 9.73
N GLU A 78 -1.33 -3.99 9.97
CA GLU A 78 -0.66 -5.03 10.74
C GLU A 78 -1.14 -4.99 12.18
N LEU A 79 -1.32 -3.84 12.83
CA LEU A 79 -1.89 -3.83 14.18
C LEU A 79 -3.33 -4.40 14.23
N LYS A 80 -4.14 -4.24 13.17
CA LYS A 80 -5.51 -4.76 13.09
C LYS A 80 -5.61 -6.20 12.53
N LYS A 81 -4.71 -6.58 11.62
CA LYS A 81 -4.55 -7.93 11.06
C LYS A 81 -3.80 -8.85 11.99
N VAL A 82 -2.85 -8.39 12.78
CA VAL A 82 -2.12 -9.24 13.75
C VAL A 82 -3.06 -9.69 14.87
N GLU A 83 -4.12 -8.93 15.18
CA GLU A 83 -5.12 -9.35 16.17
C GLU A 83 -6.13 -10.36 15.60
N THR A 84 -6.53 -10.20 14.34
CA THR A 84 -7.48 -11.12 13.65
C THR A 84 -6.80 -12.35 13.02
N ASN A 85 -5.58 -12.20 12.49
CA ASN A 85 -4.79 -13.31 11.94
C ASN A 85 -4.25 -14.22 13.03
N LYS A 86 -3.93 -13.73 14.24
CA LYS A 86 -3.49 -14.64 15.31
C LYS A 86 -4.56 -15.67 15.67
N LEU A 87 -5.82 -15.24 15.80
CA LEU A 87 -6.93 -16.14 16.08
C LEU A 87 -7.23 -17.09 14.91
N GLN A 88 -7.11 -16.61 13.66
CA GLN A 88 -7.25 -17.48 12.50
C GLN A 88 -6.10 -18.48 12.37
N ASP A 89 -4.85 -18.06 12.57
CA ASP A 89 -3.67 -18.94 12.54
C ASP A 89 -3.72 -19.99 13.65
N GLU A 90 -4.19 -19.63 14.86
CA GLU A 90 -4.42 -20.58 15.95
C GLU A 90 -5.53 -21.58 15.62
N ALA A 91 -6.63 -21.11 15.01
CA ALA A 91 -7.70 -21.99 14.56
C ALA A 91 -7.23 -22.93 13.45
N PHE A 92 -6.45 -22.46 12.47
CA PHE A 92 -5.88 -23.31 11.42
C PHE A 92 -4.90 -24.34 11.97
N LEU A 93 -4.08 -23.98 12.96
CA LEU A 93 -3.21 -24.92 13.66
C LEU A 93 -4.03 -26.00 14.41
N LEU A 94 -5.14 -25.63 15.03
CA LEU A 94 -6.04 -26.57 15.69
C LEU A 94 -6.73 -27.51 14.68
N LEU A 95 -7.10 -27.02 13.49
CA LEU A 95 -7.64 -27.85 12.41
C LEU A 95 -6.63 -28.87 11.88
N ASP A 96 -5.36 -28.46 11.72
CA ASP A 96 -4.29 -29.35 11.29
C ASP A 96 -4.01 -30.45 12.35
N GLN A 97 -3.98 -30.07 13.62
CA GLN A 97 -3.84 -31.01 14.74
C GLN A 97 -5.06 -31.94 14.90
N ALA A 98 -6.26 -31.47 14.57
CA ALA A 98 -7.47 -32.28 14.58
C ALA A 98 -7.42 -33.35 13.49
N LYS A 99 -7.03 -32.95 12.27
CA LYS A 99 -6.84 -33.84 11.13
C LYS A 99 -5.75 -34.89 11.39
N LYS A 100 -4.67 -34.49 12.05
CA LYS A 100 -3.63 -35.42 12.50
C LYS A 100 -4.16 -36.43 13.52
N ALA A 101 -4.94 -35.99 14.49
CA ALA A 101 -5.55 -36.89 15.49
C ALA A 101 -6.59 -37.84 14.86
N GLU A 102 -7.28 -37.41 13.81
CA GLU A 102 -8.18 -38.26 13.02
C GLU A 102 -7.41 -39.38 12.29
N LEU A 103 -6.26 -39.04 11.70
CA LEU A 103 -5.36 -40.02 11.07
C LEU A 103 -4.75 -41.00 12.08
N ASP A 104 -4.50 -40.55 13.32
CA ASP A 104 -4.06 -41.39 14.43
C ASP A 104 -5.20 -42.24 15.05
N GLY A 105 -6.44 -42.11 14.56
CA GLY A 105 -7.63 -42.83 15.05
C GLY A 105 -8.18 -42.30 16.38
N ASP A 106 -7.67 -41.18 16.87
CA ASP A 106 -8.05 -40.56 18.14
C ASP A 106 -9.15 -39.50 17.94
N PHE A 107 -10.31 -39.98 17.47
CA PHE A 107 -11.43 -39.16 17.03
C PHE A 107 -12.00 -38.24 18.12
N GLN A 108 -11.95 -38.67 19.39
CA GLN A 108 -12.35 -37.84 20.53
C GLN A 108 -11.52 -36.55 20.62
N LYS A 109 -10.22 -36.67 20.35
CA LYS A 109 -9.28 -35.54 20.39
C LYS A 109 -9.40 -34.67 19.15
N ALA A 110 -9.69 -35.29 18.00
CA ALA A 110 -9.99 -34.57 16.76
C ALA A 110 -11.24 -33.69 16.90
N ILE A 111 -12.36 -34.25 17.39
CA ILE A 111 -13.63 -33.53 17.57
C ILE A 111 -13.46 -32.31 18.47
N LYS A 112 -12.81 -32.47 19.65
CA LYS A 112 -12.56 -31.33 20.55
C LYS A 112 -11.76 -30.21 19.91
N ARG A 113 -10.79 -30.54 19.06
CA ARG A 113 -9.96 -29.54 18.37
C ARG A 113 -10.70 -28.87 17.23
N TYR A 114 -11.54 -29.60 16.50
CA TYR A 114 -12.44 -29.03 15.51
C TYR A 114 -13.43 -28.06 16.15
N ASP A 115 -14.08 -28.43 17.25
CA ASP A 115 -14.98 -27.53 17.99
C ASP A 115 -14.28 -26.26 18.48
N SER A 116 -13.04 -26.40 18.98
CA SER A 116 -12.25 -25.25 19.46
C SER A 116 -11.89 -24.30 18.31
N ALA A 117 -11.46 -24.84 17.16
CA ALA A 117 -11.17 -24.05 15.97
C ALA A 117 -12.41 -23.34 15.41
N ILE A 118 -13.56 -24.03 15.39
CA ILE A 118 -14.83 -23.47 14.89
C ILE A 118 -15.31 -22.33 15.79
N SER A 119 -15.19 -22.45 17.12
CA SER A 119 -15.52 -21.36 18.05
C SER A 119 -14.61 -20.14 17.84
N MET A 120 -13.30 -20.36 17.69
CA MET A 120 -12.33 -19.28 17.44
C MET A 120 -12.58 -18.54 16.12
N LEU A 121 -13.00 -19.25 15.07
CA LEU A 121 -13.35 -18.65 13.77
C LEU A 121 -14.73 -17.98 13.75
N ARG A 122 -15.58 -18.27 14.76
CA ARG A 122 -16.92 -17.71 14.87
C ARG A 122 -16.96 -16.43 15.72
N GLU A 123 -15.97 -16.25 16.59
CA GLU A 123 -15.78 -15.04 17.40
C GLU A 123 -14.80 -14.02 16.79
N SER A 124 -14.18 -14.34 15.65
CA SER A 124 -13.28 -13.47 14.88
C SER A 124 -13.99 -12.57 13.86
#